data_AF-A0AAJ2A4D0-F1
#
_entry.id   AF-A0AAJ2A4D0-F1
#
_cell.length_a   1.000
_cell.length_b   1.000
_cell.length_c   1.000
_cell.angle_alpha   90.00
_cell.angle_beta   90.00
_cell.angle_gamma   90.00
#
_symmetry.space_group_name_H-M   'P 1'
#
loop_
_entity.id
_entity.type
_entity.pdbx_description
1 polymer ?
#
loop_
_entity_poly.entity_id
_entity_poly.type
_entity_poly.pdbx_seq_one_letter_code
_entity_poly.pdbx_strand_id
1 'polypeptide(L)' 'MTEHRAVYGYLVCTDINAKNSYGGYTGAKRRWFLIRNGAVVRYGERPMYVGHVAPCMRAP' A
#
# COMPACT_ATOMS: atom_id res chain seq x y z
N MET A 1 8.89 26.62 4.42
CA MET A 1 8.19 25.66 5.29
C MET A 1 7.30 24.82 4.40
N THR A 2 7.61 23.53 4.21
CA THR A 2 6.79 22.65 3.38
C THR A 2 5.66 22.10 4.25
N GLU A 3 4.43 22.52 3.98
CA GLU A 3 3.27 22.09 4.75
C GLU A 3 2.98 20.60 4.48
N HIS A 4 3.20 19.73 5.46
CA HIS A 4 2.84 18.33 5.36
C HIS A 4 1.33 18.17 5.53
N ARG A 5 0.58 18.26 4.41
CA ARG A 5 -0.86 18.02 4.43
C ARG A 5 -1.16 16.56 4.75
N ALA A 6 -1.95 16.36 5.81
CA ALA A 6 -2.51 15.06 6.14
C ALA A 6 -3.37 14.54 4.97
N VAL A 7 -3.22 13.26 4.64
CA VAL A 7 -4.05 12.59 3.64
C VAL A 7 -4.94 11.60 4.36
N TYR A 8 -6.25 11.77 4.19
CA TYR A 8 -7.28 10.92 4.79
C TYR A 8 -7.85 9.96 3.74
N GLY A 9 -8.16 8.74 4.16
CA GLY A 9 -8.72 7.70 3.30
C GLY A 9 -8.76 6.34 4.01
N TYR A 10 -9.14 5.31 3.26
CA TYR A 10 -9.16 3.93 3.73
C TYR A 10 -7.83 3.25 3.39
N LEU A 11 -7.17 2.71 4.41
CA LEU A 11 -5.94 1.94 4.22
C LEU A 11 -6.29 0.46 4.05
N VAL A 12 -5.80 -0.15 2.97
CA VAL A 12 -5.97 -1.57 2.69
C VAL A 12 -4.60 -2.22 2.58
N CYS A 13 -4.36 -3.26 3.37
CA CYS A 13 -3.21 -4.15 3.24
C CYS A 13 -3.66 -5.41 2.50
N THR A 14 -3.00 -5.75 1.40
CA THR A 14 -3.36 -6.95 0.63
C THR A 14 -2.14 -7.56 -0.05
N ASP A 15 -2.18 -8.87 -0.28
CA ASP A 15 -1.16 -9.60 -1.02
C ASP A 15 -1.54 -9.62 -2.50
N ILE A 16 -0.71 -9.00 -3.34
CA ILE A 16 -0.93 -8.92 -4.80
C ILE A 16 0.01 -9.87 -5.50
N ASN A 17 -0.57 -10.73 -6.35
CA ASN A 17 0.17 -11.52 -7.31
C ASN A 17 0.00 -10.92 -8.71
N ALA A 18 0.98 -10.14 -9.15
CA ALA A 18 0.93 -9.46 -10.45
C ALA A 18 1.59 -10.30 -11.55
N LYS A 19 0.98 -10.29 -12.73
CA LYS A 19 1.51 -10.87 -13.97
C LYS A 19 2.59 -9.95 -14.56
N ASN A 20 3.71 -10.52 -14.99
CA ASN A 20 4.78 -9.82 -15.69
C ASN A 20 4.57 -9.81 -17.22
N SER A 21 5.42 -9.09 -17.94
CA SER A 21 5.38 -8.98 -19.41
C SER A 21 5.65 -10.31 -20.14
N TYR A 22 6.27 -11.29 -19.47
CA TYR A 22 6.55 -12.62 -20.02
C TYR A 22 5.40 -13.61 -19.84
N GLY A 23 4.29 -13.19 -19.25
CA GLY A 23 3.11 -14.04 -19.06
C GLY A 23 3.05 -14.78 -17.72
N GLY A 24 4.10 -14.70 -16.90
CA GLY A 24 4.18 -15.38 -15.61
C GLY A 24 3.73 -14.52 -14.43
N TYR A 25 3.29 -15.16 -13.35
CA TYR A 25 3.00 -14.50 -12.08
C TYR A 25 4.27 -14.33 -11.24
N THR A 26 4.41 -13.18 -10.59
CA THR A 26 5.65 -12.81 -9.86
C THR A 26 5.66 -13.21 -8.38
N GLY A 27 4.61 -13.91 -7.93
CA GLY A 27 4.42 -14.31 -6.54
C GLY A 27 3.65 -13.27 -5.73
N ALA A 28 3.07 -13.71 -4.60
CA ALA A 28 2.30 -12.86 -3.70
C ALA A 28 3.21 -11.87 -2.97
N LYS A 29 2.98 -10.57 -3.21
CA LYS A 29 3.71 -9.46 -2.58
C LYS A 29 2.74 -8.63 -1.74
N ARG A 30 3.04 -8.48 -0.45
CA ARG A 30 2.30 -7.60 0.44
C ARG A 30 2.45 -6.15 -0.02
N ARG A 31 1.32 -5.46 -0.20
CA ARG A 31 1.28 -4.03 -0.52
C ARG A 31 0.22 -3.33 0.32
N TRP A 32 0.36 -2.01 0.42
CA TRP A 32 -0.65 -1.14 1.01
C TRP A 32 -1.17 -0.16 -0.03
N PHE A 33 -2.45 0.19 0.12
CA PHE A 33 -3.17 1.14 -0.73
C PHE A 33 -3.96 2.09 0.15
N LEU A 34 -3.85 3.39 -0.14
CA LEU A 34 -4.73 4.40 0.42
C LEU A 34 -5.80 4.73 -0.63
N ILE A 35 -7.04 4.42 -0.32
CA ILE A 35 -8.19 4.62 -1.21
C ILE A 35 -8.99 5.82 -0.70
N ARG A 36 -9.31 6.75 -1.60
CA ARG A 36 -10.16 7.91 -1.32
C ARG A 36 -11.04 8.16 -2.54
N ASN A 37 -12.35 8.33 -2.33
CA ASN A 37 -13.33 8.61 -3.39
C ASN A 37 -13.27 7.59 -4.55
N GLY A 38 -13.15 6.30 -4.23
CA GLY A 38 -13.10 5.22 -5.23
C GLY A 38 -11.78 5.09 -5.99
N ALA A 39 -10.77 5.91 -5.68
CA ALA A 39 -9.46 5.87 -6.34
C ALA A 39 -8.32 5.55 -5.37
N VAL A 40 -7.29 4.87 -5.86
CA VAL A 40 -6.01 4.73 -5.15
C VAL A 40 -5.26 6.05 -5.25
N VAL A 41 -5.05 6.71 -4.11
CA VAL A 41 -4.33 7.99 -4.03
C VAL A 41 -2.87 7.82 -3.59
N ARG A 42 -2.54 6.73 -2.90
CA ARG A 42 -1.17 6.34 -2.54
C ARG A 42 -1.05 4.81 -2.45
N TYR A 43 0.13 4.29 -2.71
CA TYR A 43 0.43 2.87 -2.54
C TYR A 43 1.93 2.66 -2.27
N GLY A 44 2.29 1.47 -1.79
CA GLY A 44 3.69 1.12 -1.60
C GLY A 44 3.91 -0.32 -1.16
N GLU A 45 5.19 -0.70 -1.16
CA GLU A 45 5.68 -2.02 -0.71
C GLU A 45 6.36 -1.94 0.66
N ARG A 46 6.99 -0.80 0.98
CA ARG A 46 7.58 -0.56 2.30
C ARG A 46 6.51 -0.24 3.33
N PRO A 47 6.73 -0.50 4.63
CA PRO A 47 5.77 -0.16 5.67
C PRO A 47 5.40 1.34 5.62
N MET A 48 4.11 1.62 5.50
CA MET A 48 3.57 2.94 5.76
C MET A 48 3.34 3.07 7.26
N TYR A 49 3.78 4.18 7.85
CA TYR A 49 3.46 4.51 9.23
C TYR A 49 2.22 5.40 9.26
N VAL A 50 1.19 4.98 9.98
CA VAL A 50 0.03 5.80 10.34
C VAL A 50 0.20 6.18 11.81
N GLY A 51 0.70 7.40 12.04
CA GLY A 51 1.22 7.77 13.36
C GLY A 51 2.46 6.92 13.70
N HIS A 52 2.42 6.22 14.84
CA HIS A 52 3.50 5.34 15.30
C HIS A 52 3.30 3.86 14.94
N VAL A 53 2.29 3.52 14.14
CA VAL A 53 1.92 2.13 13.83
C VAL A 53 2.23 1.82 12.37
N ALA A 54 2.80 0.64 12.10
CA ALA A 54 3.00 0.10 10.75
C ALA A 54 2.01 -1.05 10.47
N PRO A 55 0.77 -0.75 10.03
CA PRO A 55 -0.32 -1.72 9.96
C PRO A 55 -0.15 -2.82 8.91
N CYS A 56 0.67 -2.60 7.87
CA CYS A 56 0.82 -3.57 6.77
C CYS A 56 2.10 -4.41 6.86
N MET A 57 2.68 -4.56 8.07
CA MET A 57 3.78 -5.50 8.28
C MET A 57 3.32 -6.93 7.98
N ARG A 58 4.21 -7.73 7.39
CA ARG A 58 3.96 -9.16 7.20
C ARG A 58 3.97 -9.79 8.59
N ALA A 59 2.94 -10.58 8.91
CA ALA A 59 2.99 -11.41 10.10
C ALA A 59 4.19 -12.37 9.98
N PRO A 60 4.92 -12.64 11.07
CA PRO A 60 6.04 -13.58 11.07
C PRO A 60 5.60 -14.98 10.62
#